data_AF-A0AAN4YRM6-F1
#
_entry.id   AF-A0AAN4YRM6-F1
#
_cell.length_a   1.000
_cell.length_b   1.000
_cell.length_c   1.000
_cell.angle_alpha   90.00
_cell.angle_beta   90.00
_cell.angle_gamma   90.00
#
_symmetry.space_group_name_H-M   'P 1'
#
loop_
_entity.id
_entity.type
_entity.pdbx_description
1 polymer ?
#
loop_
_entity_poly.entity_id
_entity_poly.type
_entity_poly.pdbx_seq_one_letter_code
_entity_poly.pdbx_strand_id
1 'polypeptide(L)'
;MEQVDLWLRLQQAYPDTFSTPPNGTTALQPFLDGKIISPMGMEGLHSIGNSLAYLRHFYAQGVSYATLTHNCHNRYADAAVTELPDGSVKKADPHWHGVSEAGKALVSEMNRLGMIVDLSHVSAETMRDVLGAGKDDWAGSSAPVIFSHSSAYAVCPHPRNVPDDVLQLVKSRNSLVMVNIAPDFVSCKAGDNPNGLPDFVPENATLEHVADHIMHIGQLIGFDHVGFGSDFDGIGTVPRGLDDVSKFPDLVAELLRRGVSDEDAGKVVGGNLLRVWRDVDRIALDKQANGALPLEDDLPEA
;
A
#
# COMPACT_ATOMS: atom_id res chain seq x y z
N MET A 1 -14.25 3.07 -12.52
CA MET A 1 -15.27 2.02 -12.69
C MET A 1 -14.91 1.04 -13.80
N GLU A 2 -14.51 1.50 -15.00
CA GLU A 2 -14.16 0.62 -16.13
C GLU A 2 -13.08 -0.42 -15.80
N GLN A 3 -12.04 -0.04 -15.04
CA GLN A 3 -10.99 -0.97 -14.60
C GLN A 3 -11.52 -2.07 -13.66
N VAL A 4 -12.50 -1.76 -12.80
CA VAL A 4 -13.15 -2.74 -11.92
C VAL A 4 -13.97 -3.72 -12.76
N ASP A 5 -14.75 -3.23 -13.72
CA ASP A 5 -15.50 -4.07 -14.66
C ASP A 5 -14.57 -5.00 -15.46
N LEU A 6 -13.45 -4.48 -15.95
CA LEU A 6 -12.45 -5.28 -16.66
C LEU A 6 -11.96 -6.45 -15.82
N TRP A 7 -11.60 -6.21 -14.56
CA TRP A 7 -11.13 -7.26 -13.67
C TRP A 7 -12.21 -8.30 -13.38
N LEU A 8 -13.44 -7.86 -13.11
CA LEU A 8 -14.57 -8.76 -12.89
C LEU A 8 -14.83 -9.66 -14.11
N ARG A 9 -14.74 -9.11 -15.33
CA ARG A 9 -14.84 -9.91 -16.56
C ARG A 9 -13.67 -10.87 -16.74
N LEU A 10 -12.46 -10.52 -16.31
CA LEU A 10 -11.32 -11.43 -16.34
C LEU A 10 -11.50 -12.60 -15.37
N GLN A 11 -11.93 -12.33 -14.14
CA GLN A 11 -12.26 -13.36 -13.15
C GLN A 11 -13.35 -14.30 -13.67
N GLN A 12 -14.38 -13.76 -14.34
CA GLN A 12 -15.44 -14.55 -14.96
C GLN A 12 -14.94 -15.41 -16.13
N ALA A 13 -14.01 -14.90 -16.93
CA ALA A 13 -13.45 -15.63 -18.06
C ALA A 13 -12.48 -16.75 -17.65
N TYR A 14 -11.81 -16.61 -16.49
CA TYR A 14 -10.82 -17.56 -15.98
C TYR A 14 -11.11 -17.99 -14.53
N PRO A 15 -12.28 -18.60 -14.25
CA PRO A 15 -12.73 -18.89 -12.89
C PRO A 15 -11.94 -20.00 -12.18
N ASP A 16 -11.20 -20.82 -12.93
CA ASP A 16 -10.30 -21.84 -12.40
C ASP A 16 -8.92 -21.29 -12.04
N THR A 17 -8.61 -20.06 -12.46
CA THR A 17 -7.33 -19.39 -12.20
C THR A 17 -7.45 -18.31 -11.14
N PHE A 18 -8.45 -17.44 -11.26
CA PHE A 18 -8.63 -16.29 -10.37
C PHE A 18 -9.81 -16.50 -9.41
N SER A 19 -9.64 -16.08 -8.15
CA SER A 19 -10.76 -16.05 -7.21
C SER A 19 -11.74 -14.94 -7.59
N THR A 20 -13.01 -15.06 -7.16
CA THR A 20 -13.87 -13.89 -7.01
C THR A 20 -13.29 -12.96 -5.94
N PRO A 21 -13.70 -11.68 -5.86
CA PRO A 21 -13.19 -10.76 -4.83
C PRO A 21 -13.33 -11.37 -3.42
N PRO A 22 -12.21 -11.63 -2.71
CA PRO A 22 -12.25 -12.21 -1.37
C PRO A 22 -12.39 -11.13 -0.30
N ASN A 23 -12.52 -11.55 0.95
CA ASN A 23 -12.30 -10.70 2.13
C ASN A 23 -11.25 -11.34 3.05
N GLY A 24 -10.88 -10.68 4.14
CA GLY A 24 -9.84 -11.16 5.05
C GLY A 24 -10.13 -12.55 5.63
N THR A 25 -11.39 -12.91 5.81
CA THR A 25 -11.78 -14.23 6.35
C THR A 25 -11.78 -15.33 5.29
N THR A 26 -12.08 -15.01 4.03
CA THR A 26 -12.23 -16.00 2.95
C THR A 26 -11.01 -16.10 2.03
N ALA A 27 -10.09 -15.13 2.06
CA ALA A 27 -8.98 -15.02 1.12
C ALA A 27 -8.06 -16.25 1.07
N LEU A 28 -7.90 -17.01 2.16
CA LEU A 28 -7.04 -18.20 2.14
C LEU A 28 -7.67 -19.37 1.36
N GLN A 29 -8.99 -19.48 1.31
CA GLN A 29 -9.65 -20.64 0.70
C GLN A 29 -9.34 -20.78 -0.80
N PRO A 30 -9.41 -19.73 -1.64
CA PRO A 30 -9.01 -19.83 -3.05
C PRO A 30 -7.59 -20.36 -3.26
N PHE A 31 -6.64 -19.98 -2.39
CA PHE A 31 -5.28 -20.50 -2.47
C PHE A 31 -5.23 -22.02 -2.19
N LEU A 32 -5.97 -22.49 -1.19
CA LEU A 32 -6.09 -23.92 -0.89
C LEU A 32 -6.76 -24.71 -2.02
N ASP A 33 -7.63 -24.04 -2.79
CA ASP A 33 -8.28 -24.60 -3.97
C ASP A 33 -7.42 -24.52 -5.24
N GLY A 34 -6.17 -24.03 -5.13
CA GLY A 34 -5.22 -23.92 -6.25
C GLY A 34 -5.43 -22.69 -7.14
N LYS A 35 -6.21 -21.70 -6.70
CA LYS A 35 -6.46 -20.43 -7.41
C LYS A 35 -5.57 -19.32 -6.88
N ILE A 36 -5.42 -18.27 -7.69
CA ILE A 36 -4.80 -17.01 -7.29
C ILE A 36 -5.85 -16.18 -6.52
N ILE A 37 -5.46 -15.71 -5.33
CA ILE A 37 -6.26 -14.75 -4.55
C ILE A 37 -6.26 -13.42 -5.30
N SER A 38 -7.44 -12.94 -5.70
CA SER A 38 -7.60 -11.84 -6.67
C SER A 38 -8.36 -10.63 -6.10
N PRO A 39 -7.82 -9.92 -5.08
CA PRO A 39 -8.40 -8.67 -4.60
C PRO A 39 -8.28 -7.54 -5.63
N MET A 40 -9.07 -6.49 -5.46
CA MET A 40 -8.94 -5.24 -6.22
C MET A 40 -8.54 -4.09 -5.30
N GLY A 41 -7.72 -3.18 -5.83
CA GLY A 41 -7.30 -1.95 -5.18
C GLY A 41 -7.64 -0.72 -6.01
N MET A 42 -7.72 0.42 -5.34
CA MET A 42 -7.73 1.73 -6.00
C MET A 42 -6.43 2.47 -5.70
N GLU A 43 -5.83 3.06 -6.73
CA GLU A 43 -4.58 3.80 -6.59
C GLU A 43 -4.83 5.30 -6.70
N GLY A 44 -5.16 5.92 -5.57
CA GLY A 44 -5.43 7.34 -5.44
C GLY A 44 -6.92 7.67 -5.35
N LEU A 45 -7.28 8.42 -4.32
CA LEU A 45 -8.66 8.84 -4.05
C LEU A 45 -9.19 9.94 -4.97
N HIS A 46 -8.38 10.43 -5.91
CA HIS A 46 -8.93 11.24 -7.00
C HIS A 46 -9.98 10.44 -7.82
N SER A 47 -9.89 9.10 -7.81
CA SER A 47 -10.79 8.17 -8.49
C SER A 47 -12.24 8.17 -7.97
N ILE A 48 -12.49 8.60 -6.74
CA ILE A 48 -13.84 8.64 -6.15
C ILE A 48 -14.58 9.96 -6.44
N GLY A 49 -13.98 10.89 -7.20
CA GLY A 49 -14.65 12.14 -7.57
C GLY A 49 -15.11 12.98 -6.39
N ASN A 50 -14.40 12.91 -5.26
CA ASN A 50 -14.78 13.49 -3.98
C ASN A 50 -16.13 13.01 -3.40
N SER A 51 -16.60 11.81 -3.77
CA SER A 51 -17.85 11.22 -3.27
C SER A 51 -17.60 9.96 -2.42
N LEU A 52 -18.09 10.01 -1.18
CA LEU A 52 -18.11 8.89 -0.25
C LEU A 52 -19.08 7.79 -0.71
N ALA A 53 -20.17 8.15 -1.39
CA ALA A 53 -21.02 7.17 -2.05
C ALA A 53 -20.23 6.33 -3.06
N TYR A 54 -19.36 6.94 -3.88
CA TYR A 54 -18.52 6.20 -4.81
C TYR A 54 -17.50 5.31 -4.10
N LEU A 55 -16.88 5.76 -3.01
CA LEU A 55 -16.03 4.90 -2.16
C LEU A 55 -16.77 3.63 -1.72
N ARG A 56 -18.01 3.78 -1.22
CA ARG A 56 -18.85 2.65 -0.81
C ARG A 56 -19.26 1.75 -1.97
N HIS A 57 -19.54 2.33 -3.15
CA HIS A 57 -19.87 1.55 -4.34
C HIS A 57 -18.68 0.72 -4.84
N PHE A 58 -17.47 1.28 -4.84
CA PHE A 58 -16.25 0.52 -5.13
C PHE A 58 -16.07 -0.63 -4.14
N TYR A 59 -16.22 -0.38 -2.84
CA TYR A 59 -16.16 -1.42 -1.81
C TYR A 59 -17.19 -2.53 -2.06
N ALA A 60 -18.44 -2.17 -2.36
CA ALA A 60 -19.51 -3.13 -2.64
C ALA A 60 -19.25 -4.00 -3.88
N GLN A 61 -18.38 -3.56 -4.79
CA GLN A 61 -17.95 -4.32 -5.97
C GLN A 61 -16.72 -5.22 -5.69
N GLY A 62 -16.17 -5.20 -4.47
CA GLY A 62 -15.04 -6.03 -4.07
C GLY A 62 -13.69 -5.33 -4.04
N VAL A 63 -13.65 -3.99 -4.19
CA VAL A 63 -12.43 -3.22 -3.92
C VAL A 63 -12.11 -3.33 -2.43
N SER A 64 -10.93 -3.84 -2.12
CA SER A 64 -10.52 -4.21 -0.76
C SER A 64 -9.60 -3.19 -0.11
N TYR A 65 -8.85 -2.41 -0.90
CA TYR A 65 -7.98 -1.34 -0.40
C TYR A 65 -8.04 -0.09 -1.28
N ALA A 66 -7.68 1.06 -0.72
CA ALA A 66 -7.47 2.28 -1.47
C ALA A 66 -6.23 3.04 -1.00
N THR A 67 -5.39 3.40 -1.96
CA THR A 67 -4.23 4.28 -1.79
C THR A 67 -4.72 5.70 -1.66
N LEU A 68 -4.30 6.41 -0.61
CA LEU A 68 -4.86 7.75 -0.34
C LEU A 68 -4.54 8.75 -1.47
N THR A 69 -3.34 8.67 -2.04
CA THR A 69 -2.90 9.51 -3.16
C THR A 69 -2.28 8.66 -4.25
N HIS A 70 -2.04 9.24 -5.42
CA HIS A 70 -1.03 8.75 -6.38
C HIS A 70 0.06 9.83 -6.45
N ASN A 71 0.60 10.16 -7.62
CA ASN A 71 1.57 11.25 -7.82
C ASN A 71 0.90 12.65 -7.89
N CYS A 72 -0.11 12.88 -7.05
CA CYS A 72 -0.80 14.15 -6.92
C CYS A 72 -1.51 14.28 -5.57
N HIS A 73 -1.52 15.49 -5.01
CA HIS A 73 -2.38 15.82 -3.88
C HIS A 73 -3.86 15.68 -4.26
N ASN A 74 -4.71 15.44 -3.27
CA ASN A 74 -6.15 15.52 -3.46
C ASN A 74 -6.81 16.14 -2.22
N ARG A 75 -8.14 16.15 -2.16
CA ARG A 75 -8.92 16.70 -1.04
C ARG A 75 -8.54 16.10 0.32
N TYR A 76 -8.00 14.89 0.35
CA TYR A 76 -7.86 14.07 1.55
C TYR A 76 -6.44 14.05 2.11
N ALA A 77 -5.42 14.04 1.25
CA ALA A 77 -4.04 13.83 1.68
C ALA A 77 -2.98 14.39 0.71
N ASP A 78 -1.76 14.54 1.23
CA ASP A 78 -0.56 14.91 0.48
C ASP A 78 0.17 13.71 -0.11
N ALA A 79 0.57 13.84 -1.38
CA ALA A 79 1.44 12.87 -2.06
C ALA A 79 2.92 13.07 -1.70
N ALA A 80 3.74 12.04 -1.87
CA ALA A 80 5.19 12.12 -1.73
C ALA A 80 5.86 12.85 -2.90
N VAL A 81 5.32 12.64 -4.10
CA VAL A 81 5.80 13.21 -5.35
C VAL A 81 4.62 13.75 -6.15
N THR A 82 4.89 14.73 -7.01
CA THR A 82 3.91 15.31 -7.91
C THR A 82 4.39 15.16 -9.34
N GLU A 83 3.54 14.58 -10.18
CA GLU A 83 3.73 14.57 -11.62
C GLU A 83 3.41 15.96 -12.20
N LEU A 84 4.34 16.45 -13.03
CA LEU A 84 4.26 17.75 -13.69
C LEU A 84 3.64 17.62 -15.08
N PRO A 85 3.15 18.72 -15.68
CA PRO A 85 2.51 18.68 -17.00
C PRO A 85 3.38 18.14 -18.15
N ASP A 86 4.70 18.16 -17.99
CA ASP A 86 5.66 17.61 -18.94
C ASP A 86 5.95 16.11 -18.72
N GLY A 87 5.24 15.47 -17.79
CA GLY A 87 5.41 14.07 -17.40
C GLY A 87 6.59 13.81 -16.46
N SER A 88 7.37 14.83 -16.11
CA SER A 88 8.42 14.70 -15.10
C SER A 88 7.84 14.66 -13.69
N VAL A 89 8.59 14.09 -12.75
CA VAL A 89 8.20 14.03 -11.34
C VAL A 89 9.18 14.81 -10.48
N LYS A 90 8.63 15.45 -9.44
CA LYS A 90 9.41 16.08 -8.37
C LYS A 90 8.86 15.67 -7.01
N LYS A 91 9.68 15.84 -5.97
CA LYS A 91 9.20 15.81 -4.59
C LYS A 91 8.06 16.82 -4.43
N ALA A 92 6.95 16.38 -3.84
CA ALA A 92 5.77 17.22 -3.67
C ALA A 92 6.02 18.29 -2.61
N ASP A 93 5.54 19.51 -2.87
CA ASP A 93 5.45 20.55 -1.85
C ASP A 93 4.20 20.28 -0.99
N PRO A 94 4.27 20.26 0.34
CA PRO A 94 3.11 19.95 1.18
C PRO A 94 1.94 20.92 0.96
N HIS A 95 0.71 20.40 0.90
CA HIS A 95 -0.51 21.22 0.80
C HIS A 95 -1.30 21.18 2.12
N TRP A 96 -1.58 19.98 2.62
CA TRP A 96 -2.23 19.78 3.90
C TRP A 96 -1.24 19.69 5.06
N HIS A 97 0.05 19.45 4.77
CA HIS A 97 1.05 18.99 5.73
C HIS A 97 0.62 17.66 6.36
N GLY A 98 0.30 16.68 5.52
CA GLY A 98 -0.18 15.36 5.93
C GLY A 98 -1.58 15.02 5.44
N VAL A 99 -2.53 14.82 6.37
CA VAL A 99 -3.94 14.50 6.09
C VAL A 99 -4.82 15.72 6.38
N SER A 100 -5.83 15.97 5.53
CA SER A 100 -6.82 17.03 5.77
C SER A 100 -7.91 16.58 6.73
N GLU A 101 -8.75 17.49 7.26
CA GLU A 101 -9.91 17.11 8.08
C GLU A 101 -10.87 16.16 7.33
N ALA A 102 -11.09 16.42 6.04
CA ALA A 102 -11.88 15.52 5.20
C ALA A 102 -11.20 14.15 5.04
N GLY A 103 -9.86 14.11 4.99
CA GLY A 103 -9.08 12.87 4.95
C GLY A 103 -9.19 12.06 6.23
N LYS A 104 -9.19 12.69 7.41
CA LYS A 104 -9.40 12.02 8.70
C LYS A 104 -10.77 11.34 8.75
N ALA A 105 -11.81 12.06 8.31
CA ALA A 105 -13.17 11.52 8.22
C ALA A 105 -13.24 10.36 7.22
N LEU A 106 -12.60 10.48 6.06
CA LEU A 106 -12.53 9.42 5.06
C LEU A 106 -11.83 8.16 5.59
N VAL A 107 -10.70 8.28 6.28
CA VAL A 107 -9.99 7.14 6.88
C VAL A 107 -10.90 6.44 7.91
N SER A 108 -11.70 7.19 8.66
CA SER A 108 -12.71 6.61 9.55
C SER A 108 -13.78 5.82 8.80
N GLU A 109 -14.29 6.33 7.67
CA GLU A 109 -15.24 5.61 6.80
C GLU A 109 -14.62 4.34 6.19
N MET A 110 -13.36 4.40 5.75
CA MET A 110 -12.62 3.22 5.27
C MET A 110 -12.52 2.15 6.36
N ASN A 111 -12.19 2.53 7.60
CA ASN A 111 -12.16 1.61 8.73
C ASN A 111 -13.54 1.05 9.07
N ARG A 112 -14.61 1.85 8.95
CA ARG A 112 -15.99 1.38 9.17
C ARG A 112 -16.42 0.39 8.09
N LEU A 113 -16.01 0.61 6.84
CA LEU A 113 -16.30 -0.29 5.72
C LEU A 113 -15.56 -1.62 5.83
N GLY A 114 -14.31 -1.59 6.31
CA GLY A 114 -13.38 -2.71 6.16
C GLY A 114 -12.56 -2.58 4.88
N MET A 115 -12.42 -1.36 4.35
CA MET A 115 -11.49 -1.04 3.28
C MET A 115 -10.12 -0.76 3.90
N ILE A 116 -9.10 -1.50 3.44
CA ILE A 116 -7.73 -1.33 3.90
C ILE A 116 -7.21 0.04 3.42
N VAL A 117 -6.66 0.82 4.33
CA VAL A 117 -5.99 2.08 3.99
C VAL A 117 -4.59 1.76 3.49
N ASP A 118 -4.24 2.28 2.32
CA ASP A 118 -2.92 2.13 1.74
C ASP A 118 -2.15 3.47 1.71
N LEU A 119 -0.91 3.41 2.20
CA LEU A 119 0.01 4.53 2.38
C LEU A 119 1.16 4.52 1.35
N SER A 120 1.13 3.65 0.33
CA SER A 120 1.86 3.93 -0.90
C SER A 120 1.51 5.33 -1.43
N HIS A 121 2.45 5.97 -2.14
CA HIS A 121 2.38 7.30 -2.75
C HIS A 121 2.23 8.51 -1.82
N VAL A 122 1.89 8.33 -0.55
CA VAL A 122 1.64 9.46 0.35
C VAL A 122 2.92 10.08 0.89
N SER A 123 2.85 11.34 1.30
CA SER A 123 3.96 12.03 1.96
C SER A 123 4.32 11.38 3.30
N ALA A 124 5.57 11.55 3.76
CA ALA A 124 5.97 11.04 5.08
C ALA A 124 5.18 11.69 6.24
N GLU A 125 4.67 12.92 6.07
CA GLU A 125 3.75 13.55 7.05
C GLU A 125 2.41 12.82 7.07
N THR A 126 1.86 12.48 5.89
CA THR A 126 0.63 11.69 5.76
C THR A 126 0.78 10.31 6.39
N MET A 127 1.94 9.66 6.21
CA MET A 127 2.22 8.37 6.86
C MET A 127 2.12 8.48 8.39
N ARG A 128 2.73 9.52 8.97
CA ARG A 128 2.72 9.76 10.43
C ARG A 128 1.32 10.08 10.95
N ASP A 129 0.58 10.94 10.26
CA ASP A 129 -0.79 11.28 10.62
C ASP A 129 -1.68 10.02 10.66
N VAL A 130 -1.68 9.21 9.59
CA VAL A 130 -2.52 8.01 9.52
C VAL A 130 -2.10 6.95 10.55
N LEU A 131 -0.82 6.88 10.92
CA LEU A 131 -0.34 5.97 11.96
C LEU A 131 -0.49 6.54 13.39
N GLY A 132 -0.99 7.76 13.55
CA GLY A 132 -1.28 8.37 14.86
C GLY A 132 -0.09 9.04 15.55
N ALA A 133 0.93 9.41 14.79
CA ALA A 133 2.06 10.22 15.26
C ALA A 133 2.14 11.56 14.49
N GLY A 134 0.96 12.07 14.12
CA GLY A 134 0.78 13.27 13.34
C GLY A 134 1.04 14.56 14.09
N LYS A 135 0.70 15.67 13.43
CA LYS A 135 0.87 17.03 13.98
C LYS A 135 -0.19 17.46 15.01
N ASP A 136 -1.27 16.71 15.15
CA ASP A 136 -2.39 17.00 16.06
C ASP A 136 -2.78 15.78 16.89
N ASP A 137 -3.88 15.87 17.64
CA ASP A 137 -4.34 14.84 18.57
C ASP A 137 -5.14 13.71 17.90
N TRP A 138 -5.19 13.67 16.56
CA TRP A 138 -5.83 12.57 15.86
C TRP A 138 -5.07 11.25 16.06
N ALA A 139 -5.75 10.26 16.60
CA ALA A 139 -5.17 8.94 16.86
C ALA A 139 -4.78 8.15 15.59
N GLY A 140 -5.11 8.65 14.40
CA GLY A 140 -4.90 7.97 13.12
C GLY A 140 -5.91 6.85 12.85
N SER A 141 -5.57 5.95 11.93
CA SER A 141 -6.42 4.82 11.52
C SER A 141 -6.68 3.87 12.68
N SER A 142 -7.94 3.52 12.92
CA SER A 142 -8.28 2.56 13.96
C SER A 142 -7.93 1.12 13.59
N ALA A 143 -7.75 0.82 12.29
CA ALA A 143 -7.35 -0.48 11.77
C ALA A 143 -5.89 -0.46 11.28
N PRO A 144 -5.21 -1.62 11.22
CA PRO A 144 -3.90 -1.70 10.59
C PRO A 144 -3.98 -1.30 9.13
N VAL A 145 -2.89 -0.70 8.64
CA VAL A 145 -2.78 -0.18 7.27
C VAL A 145 -1.74 -0.97 6.49
N ILE A 146 -1.71 -0.78 5.17
CA ILE A 146 -0.65 -1.31 4.32
C ILE A 146 0.13 -0.19 3.65
N PHE A 147 1.31 -0.54 3.17
CA PHE A 147 1.96 0.12 2.05
C PHE A 147 2.02 -0.94 0.96
N SER A 148 1.20 -0.84 -0.07
CA SER A 148 1.05 -1.93 -1.05
C SER A 148 2.27 -2.10 -1.95
N HIS A 149 3.12 -1.08 -2.06
CA HIS A 149 4.34 -1.02 -2.88
C HIS A 149 5.24 0.17 -2.47
N SER A 150 5.91 0.05 -1.32
CA SER A 150 6.94 0.99 -0.88
C SER A 150 8.14 0.28 -0.27
N SER A 151 9.33 0.87 -0.37
CA SER A 151 10.58 0.27 0.10
C SER A 151 11.18 1.05 1.28
N ALA A 152 12.30 0.58 1.84
CA ALA A 152 12.95 1.22 2.99
C ALA A 152 13.75 2.49 2.63
N TYR A 153 13.47 3.60 3.33
CA TYR A 153 14.14 4.89 3.06
C TYR A 153 15.63 4.87 3.44
N ALA A 154 16.00 4.15 4.50
CA ALA A 154 17.39 4.07 4.96
C ALA A 154 18.32 3.38 3.94
N VAL A 155 17.76 2.53 3.07
CA VAL A 155 18.50 1.84 2.00
C VAL A 155 18.56 2.70 0.74
N CYS A 156 17.42 3.27 0.33
CA CYS A 156 17.33 4.23 -0.78
C CYS A 156 16.48 5.44 -0.33
N PRO A 157 17.07 6.65 -0.16
CA PRO A 157 16.40 7.80 0.44
C PRO A 157 15.45 8.53 -0.54
N HIS A 158 14.53 7.78 -1.15
CA HIS A 158 13.51 8.30 -2.05
C HIS A 158 12.25 8.72 -1.28
N PRO A 159 11.56 9.84 -1.62
CA PRO A 159 10.33 10.26 -0.93
C PRO A 159 9.20 9.23 -0.91
N ARG A 160 9.21 8.27 -1.84
CA ARG A 160 8.26 7.14 -1.90
C ARG A 160 8.53 6.04 -0.87
N ASN A 161 9.70 6.05 -0.24
CA ASN A 161 10.13 5.02 0.69
C ASN A 161 9.81 5.38 2.14
N VAL A 162 9.64 4.35 2.96
CA VAL A 162 9.18 4.45 4.35
C VAL A 162 10.36 4.77 5.26
N PRO A 163 10.35 5.92 5.98
CA PRO A 163 11.37 6.25 6.97
C PRO A 163 11.37 5.31 8.18
N ASP A 164 12.52 5.12 8.82
CA ASP A 164 12.65 4.20 9.97
C ASP A 164 11.75 4.57 11.16
N ASP A 165 11.52 5.87 11.40
CA ASP A 165 10.57 6.29 12.44
C ASP A 165 9.13 5.89 12.10
N VAL A 166 8.75 5.92 10.81
CA VAL A 166 7.47 5.41 10.32
C VAL A 166 7.41 3.89 10.41
N LEU A 167 8.51 3.17 10.16
CA LEU A 167 8.56 1.71 10.34
C LEU A 167 8.26 1.31 11.80
N GLN A 168 8.78 2.06 12.78
CA GLN A 168 8.44 1.80 14.19
C GLN A 168 6.93 1.98 14.47
N LEU A 169 6.29 2.93 13.80
CA LEU A 169 4.83 3.09 13.87
C LEU A 169 4.09 1.96 13.15
N VAL A 170 4.60 1.45 12.03
CA VAL A 170 4.05 0.26 11.37
C VAL A 170 3.97 -0.90 12.35
N LYS A 171 5.05 -1.14 13.11
CA LYS A 171 5.08 -2.16 14.17
C LYS A 171 4.04 -1.92 15.24
N SER A 172 4.01 -0.72 15.82
CA SER A 172 3.12 -0.40 16.95
C SER A 172 1.63 -0.46 16.58
N ARG A 173 1.31 -0.30 15.28
CA ARG A 173 -0.06 -0.34 14.74
C ARG A 173 -0.41 -1.67 14.07
N ASN A 174 0.47 -2.68 14.16
CA ASN A 174 0.31 -4.00 13.52
C ASN A 174 0.10 -3.93 12.00
N SER A 175 0.67 -2.92 11.36
CA SER A 175 0.56 -2.63 9.93
C SER A 175 1.60 -3.42 9.12
N LEU A 176 1.60 -3.25 7.80
CA LEU A 176 2.44 -4.01 6.86
C LEU A 176 3.07 -3.11 5.79
N VAL A 177 4.37 -3.28 5.54
CA VAL A 177 5.04 -2.71 4.37
C VAL A 177 5.30 -3.80 3.34
N MET A 178 4.71 -3.66 2.15
CA MET A 178 4.94 -4.56 1.02
C MET A 178 6.01 -3.93 0.11
N VAL A 179 7.17 -4.57 0.06
CA VAL A 179 8.38 -4.02 -0.56
C VAL A 179 8.23 -3.95 -2.07
N ASN A 180 8.45 -2.75 -2.61
CA ASN A 180 8.45 -2.44 -4.04
C ASN A 180 9.74 -2.93 -4.72
N ILE A 181 9.70 -3.16 -6.03
CA ILE A 181 10.86 -3.54 -6.86
C ILE A 181 11.20 -2.50 -7.93
N ALA A 182 10.45 -1.40 -8.06
CA ALA A 182 10.73 -0.27 -8.95
C ALA A 182 12.19 0.19 -8.77
N PRO A 183 13.03 0.14 -9.83
CA PRO A 183 14.46 0.45 -9.72
C PRO A 183 14.74 1.82 -9.08
N ASP A 184 13.97 2.86 -9.42
CA ASP A 184 14.14 4.21 -8.86
C ASP A 184 13.88 4.28 -7.35
N PHE A 185 13.11 3.34 -6.79
CA PHE A 185 12.76 3.30 -5.37
C PHE A 185 13.59 2.29 -4.59
N VAL A 186 14.22 1.32 -5.24
CA VAL A 186 15.09 0.36 -4.55
C VAL A 186 16.57 0.66 -4.70
N SER A 187 16.94 1.46 -5.70
CA SER A 187 18.33 1.58 -6.14
C SER A 187 18.75 3.03 -6.28
N CYS A 188 18.91 3.72 -5.15
CA CYS A 188 19.23 5.14 -5.17
C CYS A 188 20.15 5.56 -4.02
N LYS A 189 20.73 6.74 -4.15
CA LYS A 189 21.52 7.41 -3.11
C LYS A 189 21.10 8.87 -2.98
N ALA A 190 21.35 9.47 -1.82
CA ALA A 190 21.11 10.90 -1.65
C ALA A 190 21.85 11.70 -2.74
N GLY A 191 21.14 12.65 -3.34
CA GLY A 191 21.63 13.54 -4.38
C GLY A 191 21.01 14.93 -4.22
N ASP A 192 21.56 15.90 -4.95
CA ASP A 192 21.16 17.32 -4.86
C ASP A 192 20.33 17.76 -6.09
N ASN A 193 19.52 16.86 -6.65
CA ASN A 193 18.73 17.16 -7.83
C ASN A 193 17.72 18.30 -7.55
N PRO A 194 17.54 19.27 -8.47
CA PRO A 194 16.60 20.39 -8.27
C PRO A 194 15.14 19.97 -8.05
N ASN A 195 14.76 18.77 -8.50
CA ASN A 195 13.43 18.20 -8.29
C ASN A 195 13.26 17.53 -6.91
N GLY A 196 14.31 17.51 -6.08
CA GLY A 196 14.29 16.93 -4.73
C GLY A 196 14.27 15.40 -4.69
N LEU A 197 14.62 14.73 -5.79
CA LEU A 197 14.71 13.27 -5.87
C LEU A 197 16.17 12.79 -5.75
N PRO A 198 16.40 11.58 -5.21
CA PRO A 198 17.74 11.00 -5.12
C PRO A 198 18.32 10.64 -6.50
N ASP A 199 19.62 10.36 -6.54
CA ASP A 199 20.27 9.85 -7.75
C ASP A 199 20.02 8.34 -7.88
N PHE A 200 19.57 7.91 -9.06
CA PHE A 200 19.47 6.49 -9.40
C PHE A 200 20.86 5.84 -9.51
N VAL A 201 20.97 4.61 -9.03
CA VAL A 201 22.21 3.81 -8.99
C VAL A 201 21.96 2.52 -9.78
N PRO A 202 22.19 2.47 -11.10
CA PRO A 202 21.79 1.34 -11.94
C PRO A 202 22.39 -0.02 -11.53
N GLU A 203 23.62 -0.02 -11.01
CA GLU A 203 24.34 -1.22 -10.62
C GLU A 203 23.65 -2.00 -9.49
N ASN A 204 22.93 -1.29 -8.62
CA ASN A 204 22.25 -1.85 -7.46
C ASN A 204 20.83 -2.37 -7.80
N ALA A 205 20.30 -2.10 -9.00
CA ALA A 205 18.96 -2.52 -9.42
C ALA A 205 18.91 -4.04 -9.66
N THR A 206 18.84 -4.81 -8.57
CA THR A 206 18.98 -6.26 -8.52
C THR A 206 18.02 -6.89 -7.52
N LEU A 207 17.71 -8.17 -7.72
CA LEU A 207 16.97 -8.99 -6.76
C LEU A 207 17.60 -8.96 -5.36
N GLU A 208 18.92 -9.05 -5.28
CA GLU A 208 19.66 -9.02 -4.02
C GLU A 208 19.48 -7.70 -3.27
N HIS A 209 19.39 -6.58 -3.98
CA HIS A 209 19.17 -5.28 -3.34
C HIS A 209 17.71 -5.07 -2.92
N VAL A 210 16.75 -5.63 -3.66
CA VAL A 210 15.35 -5.74 -3.18
C VAL A 210 15.31 -6.54 -1.87
N ALA A 211 16.06 -7.64 -1.79
CA ALA A 211 16.18 -8.41 -0.56
C ALA A 211 16.85 -7.59 0.58
N ASP A 212 17.77 -6.65 0.30
CA ASP A 212 18.31 -5.75 1.32
C ASP A 212 17.22 -4.90 1.98
N HIS A 213 16.26 -4.38 1.21
CA HIS A 213 15.11 -3.65 1.76
C HIS A 213 14.24 -4.52 2.67
N ILE A 214 13.93 -5.74 2.24
CA ILE A 214 13.15 -6.70 3.04
C ILE A 214 13.88 -7.03 4.35
N MET A 215 15.19 -7.28 4.27
CA MET A 215 16.01 -7.59 5.44
C MET A 215 16.11 -6.40 6.40
N HIS A 216 16.29 -5.18 5.89
CA HIS A 216 16.32 -3.97 6.73
C HIS A 216 15.03 -3.82 7.53
N ILE A 217 13.88 -3.88 6.88
CA ILE A 217 12.58 -3.73 7.57
C ILE A 217 12.36 -4.92 8.53
N GLY A 218 12.61 -6.15 8.08
CA GLY A 218 12.42 -7.35 8.88
C GLY A 218 13.29 -7.38 10.14
N GLN A 219 14.53 -6.92 10.05
CA GLN A 219 15.45 -6.82 11.20
C GLN A 219 15.10 -5.67 12.13
N LEU A 220 14.62 -4.53 11.60
CA LEU A 220 14.30 -3.35 12.40
C LEU A 220 13.01 -3.53 13.20
N ILE A 221 11.96 -4.07 12.57
CA ILE A 221 10.62 -4.12 13.16
C ILE A 221 10.02 -5.53 13.31
N GLY A 222 10.63 -6.53 12.68
CA GLY A 222 10.16 -7.91 12.66
C GLY A 222 9.54 -8.30 11.31
N PHE A 223 9.78 -9.54 10.88
CA PHE A 223 9.25 -10.08 9.61
C PHE A 223 7.72 -10.21 9.60
N ASP A 224 7.04 -10.07 10.74
CA ASP A 224 5.58 -9.97 10.80
C ASP A 224 5.03 -8.72 10.07
N HIS A 225 5.87 -7.73 9.78
CA HIS A 225 5.46 -6.44 9.22
C HIS A 225 5.94 -6.18 7.79
N VAL A 226 6.42 -7.22 7.10
CA VAL A 226 6.99 -7.13 5.74
C VAL A 226 6.24 -8.03 4.76
N GLY A 227 6.08 -7.59 3.52
CA GLY A 227 5.51 -8.37 2.42
C GLY A 227 6.12 -8.02 1.07
N PHE A 228 5.56 -8.58 -0.01
CA PHE A 228 5.95 -8.26 -1.39
C PHE A 228 4.92 -7.37 -2.07
N GLY A 229 5.36 -6.30 -2.72
CA GLY A 229 4.51 -5.30 -3.37
C GLY A 229 5.10 -4.84 -4.69
N SER A 230 5.17 -5.73 -5.67
CA SER A 230 6.09 -5.59 -6.81
C SER A 230 5.85 -4.39 -7.71
N ASP A 231 4.62 -3.92 -7.87
CA ASP A 231 4.32 -2.84 -8.83
C ASP A 231 4.66 -3.23 -10.29
N PHE A 232 4.60 -4.53 -10.61
CA PHE A 232 4.74 -5.03 -11.98
C PHE A 232 3.68 -4.39 -12.87
N ASP A 233 4.04 -4.10 -14.12
CA ASP A 233 3.24 -3.34 -15.09
C ASP A 233 2.95 -1.86 -14.71
N GLY A 234 3.34 -1.41 -13.51
CA GLY A 234 3.30 -0.01 -13.06
C GLY A 234 4.65 0.72 -13.18
N ILE A 235 5.74 0.00 -13.44
CA ILE A 235 7.12 0.50 -13.47
C ILE A 235 7.72 0.48 -14.88
N GLY A 236 8.60 1.44 -15.17
CA GLY A 236 9.22 1.57 -16.50
C GLY A 236 10.30 0.52 -16.80
N THR A 237 10.97 0.00 -15.78
CA THR A 237 11.98 -1.06 -15.87
C THR A 237 11.96 -1.92 -14.61
N VAL A 238 12.60 -3.09 -14.66
CA VAL A 238 12.66 -4.07 -13.56
C VAL A 238 14.10 -4.31 -13.10
N PRO A 239 14.32 -4.69 -11.83
CA PRO A 239 15.63 -5.13 -11.36
C PRO A 239 16.10 -6.40 -12.05
N ARG A 240 17.41 -6.54 -12.24
CA ARG A 240 18.01 -7.78 -12.73
C ARG A 240 17.68 -8.95 -11.79
N GLY A 241 17.16 -10.03 -12.36
CA GLY A 241 16.71 -11.22 -11.61
C GLY A 241 15.23 -11.19 -11.21
N LEU A 242 14.53 -10.07 -11.43
CA LEU A 242 13.09 -9.90 -11.21
C LEU A 242 12.39 -9.51 -12.52
N ASP A 243 12.70 -10.23 -13.59
CA ASP A 243 12.28 -9.89 -14.95
C ASP A 243 10.75 -9.87 -15.13
N ASP A 244 10.02 -10.74 -14.40
CA ASP A 244 8.57 -10.86 -14.45
C ASP A 244 8.01 -11.60 -13.22
N VAL A 245 6.69 -11.82 -13.20
CA VAL A 245 5.96 -12.50 -12.11
C VAL A 245 6.41 -13.96 -11.87
N SER A 246 7.15 -14.60 -12.77
CA SER A 246 7.71 -15.94 -12.54
C SER A 246 8.89 -15.95 -11.55
N LYS A 247 9.42 -14.78 -11.18
CA LYS A 247 10.64 -14.63 -10.37
C LYS A 247 10.41 -14.56 -8.86
N PHE A 248 9.18 -14.56 -8.37
CA PHE A 248 8.90 -14.59 -6.93
C PHE A 248 9.60 -15.75 -6.17
N PRO A 249 9.69 -16.99 -6.71
CA PRO A 249 10.44 -18.06 -6.07
C PRO A 249 11.93 -17.74 -5.86
N ASP A 250 12.55 -17.01 -6.80
CA ASP A 250 13.97 -16.64 -6.71
C ASP A 250 14.21 -15.64 -5.57
N LEU A 251 13.27 -14.70 -5.36
CA LEU A 251 13.33 -13.76 -4.24
C LEU A 251 13.15 -14.47 -2.89
N VAL A 252 12.23 -15.43 -2.81
CA VAL A 252 12.06 -16.26 -1.59
C VAL A 252 13.32 -17.06 -1.32
N ALA A 253 13.92 -17.68 -2.34
CA ALA A 253 15.15 -18.44 -2.21
C ALA A 253 16.30 -17.56 -1.66
N GLU A 254 16.42 -16.32 -2.12
CA GLU A 254 17.43 -15.39 -1.61
C GLU A 254 17.20 -15.02 -0.14
N LEU A 255 15.95 -14.79 0.28
CA LEU A 255 15.64 -14.55 1.69
C LEU A 255 16.02 -15.75 2.58
N LEU A 256 15.70 -16.97 2.16
CA LEU A 256 16.10 -18.18 2.86
C LEU A 256 17.63 -18.32 2.93
N ARG A 257 18.34 -18.00 1.84
CA ARG A 257 19.81 -18.02 1.79
C ARG A 257 20.45 -17.03 2.77
N ARG A 258 19.76 -15.93 3.06
CA ARG A 258 20.15 -14.90 4.04
C ARG A 258 19.75 -15.24 5.48
N GLY A 259 19.13 -16.40 5.71
CA GLY A 259 18.79 -16.89 7.04
C GLY A 259 17.40 -16.48 7.54
N VAL A 260 16.51 -15.99 6.67
CA VAL A 260 15.09 -15.88 7.00
C VAL A 260 14.54 -17.30 7.20
N SER A 261 13.81 -17.53 8.30
CA SER A 261 13.23 -18.83 8.60
C SER A 261 12.11 -19.17 7.62
N ASP A 262 11.81 -20.47 7.41
CA ASP A 262 10.67 -20.88 6.59
C ASP A 262 9.34 -20.29 7.09
N GLU A 263 9.20 -20.16 8.42
CA GLU A 263 8.03 -19.55 9.05
C GLU A 263 7.92 -18.08 8.66
N ASP A 264 8.98 -17.30 8.81
CA ASP A 264 8.99 -15.89 8.47
C ASP A 264 8.88 -15.65 6.96
N ALA A 265 9.48 -16.51 6.13
CA ALA A 265 9.30 -16.46 4.68
C ALA A 265 7.82 -16.67 4.31
N GLY A 266 7.13 -17.63 4.93
CA GLY A 266 5.69 -17.85 4.73
C GLY A 266 4.83 -16.64 5.14
N LYS A 267 5.23 -15.92 6.20
CA LYS A 267 4.60 -14.66 6.60
C LYS A 267 4.79 -13.58 5.53
N VAL A 268 6.03 -13.37 5.05
CA VAL A 268 6.38 -12.35 4.06
C VAL A 268 5.69 -12.59 2.71
N VAL A 269 5.62 -13.85 2.25
CA VAL A 269 4.99 -14.19 0.96
C VAL A 269 3.49 -13.87 0.91
N GLY A 270 2.79 -13.87 2.06
CA GLY A 270 1.38 -13.49 2.08
C GLY A 270 0.66 -13.65 3.42
N GLY A 271 1.21 -14.41 4.36
CA GLY A 271 0.59 -14.59 5.68
C GLY A 271 0.33 -13.28 6.43
N ASN A 272 1.23 -12.30 6.29
CA ASN A 272 1.10 -10.98 6.90
C ASN A 272 -0.04 -10.16 6.31
N LEU A 273 -0.22 -10.18 4.98
CA LEU A 273 -1.34 -9.49 4.33
C LEU A 273 -2.67 -10.10 4.78
N LEU A 274 -2.76 -11.44 4.82
CA LEU A 274 -3.94 -12.14 5.32
C LEU A 274 -4.23 -11.81 6.80
N ARG A 275 -3.21 -11.57 7.63
CA ARG A 275 -3.41 -11.08 9.00
C ARG A 275 -4.00 -9.67 9.02
N VAL A 276 -3.36 -8.72 8.34
CA VAL A 276 -3.82 -7.32 8.30
C VAL A 276 -5.26 -7.23 7.79
N TRP A 277 -5.57 -7.97 6.73
CA TRP A 277 -6.92 -7.97 6.16
C TRP A 277 -7.97 -8.50 7.14
N ARG A 278 -7.68 -9.59 7.86
CA ARG A 278 -8.58 -10.11 8.93
C ARG A 278 -8.79 -9.10 10.05
N ASP A 279 -7.75 -8.36 10.44
CA ASP A 279 -7.86 -7.33 11.48
C ASP A 279 -8.70 -6.14 11.01
N VAL A 280 -8.56 -5.73 9.75
CA VAL A 280 -9.39 -4.69 9.13
C VAL A 280 -10.87 -5.10 9.13
N ASP A 281 -11.18 -6.30 8.66
CA ASP A 281 -12.55 -6.82 8.64
C ASP A 281 -13.14 -6.91 10.06
N ARG A 282 -12.36 -7.40 11.04
CA ARG A 282 -12.79 -7.49 12.44
C ARG A 282 -13.16 -6.12 13.01
N ILE A 283 -12.35 -5.11 12.76
CA ILE A 283 -12.58 -3.74 13.25
C ILE A 283 -13.80 -3.11 12.58
N ALA A 284 -13.99 -3.35 11.28
CA ALA A 284 -15.18 -2.91 10.56
C ALA A 284 -16.45 -3.51 11.16
N LEU A 285 -16.47 -4.83 11.38
CA LEU A 285 -17.60 -5.53 11.99
C LEU A 285 -17.90 -5.01 13.40
N ASP A 286 -16.89 -4.78 14.24
CA ASP A 286 -17.08 -4.21 15.58
C ASP A 286 -17.69 -2.80 15.51
N LYS A 287 -17.16 -1.93 14.65
CA LYS A 287 -17.71 -0.58 14.46
C LYS A 287 -19.17 -0.59 14.03
N GLN A 288 -19.51 -1.44 13.05
CA GLN A 288 -20.87 -1.57 12.54
C GLN A 288 -21.82 -2.14 13.60
N ALA A 289 -21.38 -3.15 14.36
CA ALA A 289 -22.15 -3.70 15.47
C ALA A 289 -22.39 -2.68 16.59
N ASN A 290 -21.44 -1.77 16.82
CA ASN A 290 -21.54 -0.67 17.78
C ASN A 290 -22.28 0.57 17.22
N GLY A 291 -22.93 0.46 16.06
CA GLY A 291 -23.81 1.50 15.52
C GLY A 291 -23.10 2.65 14.80
N ALA A 292 -21.84 2.48 14.39
CA ALA A 292 -21.15 3.49 13.58
C ALA A 292 -21.91 3.71 12.27
N LEU A 293 -22.37 4.94 12.05
CA LEU A 293 -23.10 5.33 10.85
C LEU A 293 -22.13 5.61 9.68
N PRO A 294 -22.56 5.36 8.43
CA PRO A 294 -21.80 5.78 7.25
C PRO A 294 -21.56 7.29 7.23
N LEU A 295 -20.37 7.71 6.83
CA LEU A 295 -20.08 9.12 6.59
C LEU A 295 -20.89 9.62 5.38
N GLU A 296 -21.55 10.77 5.53
CA GLU A 296 -22.43 11.34 4.50
C GLU A 296 -21.69 12.38 3.64
N ASP A 297 -22.05 12.45 2.36
CA ASP A 297 -21.55 13.49 1.45
C ASP A 297 -22.28 14.81 1.74
N ASP A 298 -21.53 15.92 1.81
CA ASP A 298 -22.11 17.25 1.89
C ASP A 298 -22.72 17.62 0.52
N LEU A 299 -24.04 17.45 0.38
CA LEU A 299 -24.76 17.85 -0.81
C LEU A 299 -25.09 19.35 -0.75
N PRO A 300 -24.87 20.12 -1.84
CA PRO A 300 -25.31 21.51 -1.87
C PRO A 300 -26.83 21.58 -1.65
N GLU A 301 -27.29 22.57 -0.88
CA GLU A 301 -28.71 22.85 -0.72
C GLU A 301 -29.34 23.11 -2.11
N ALA A 302 -30.48 22.46 -2.36
CA ALA A 302 -31.18 22.47 -3.65
C ALA A 302 -31.89 23.80 -3.93
#